data_AF-A0A3R6D940-F1
#
_entry.id   AF-A0A3R6D940-F1
#
_cell.length_a   1.000
_cell.length_b   1.000
_cell.length_c   1.000
_cell.angle_alpha   90.00
_cell.angle_beta   90.00
_cell.angle_gamma   90.00
#
_symmetry.space_group_name_H-M   'P 1'
#
loop_
_entity.id
_entity.type
_entity.pdbx_description
1 polymer ?
#
loop_
_entity_poly.entity_id
_entity_poly.type
_entity_poly.pdbx_seq_one_letter_code
_entity_poly.pdbx_strand_id
1 'polypeptide(L)'
;MITILVVFLDKYCDARCGEICIILIVLCTAYLKCRMYFAEKKGKKYKTSKLLNFLCLCVPFLGAGIMILLSRFYDPSKGWMEKLNSITSTRLFLGKKTFDLYDVKLWGQYIEMHGDGGTTDPVPDYFFIDCSYLNILMRFGFAVFVIVMLLLSIMIIKSFNKPYLMAMIVVICIHSVIEQHLFELHYNIFLMLAFANFNVQDNRKKAFIKNKNNNGLE
;
A
#
# COMPACT_ATOMS: atom_id res chain seq x y z
N MET A 1 18.05 16.89 -1.44
CA MET A 1 17.18 16.50 -2.57
C MET A 1 15.80 16.08 -2.09
N ILE A 2 15.64 15.00 -1.30
CA ILE A 2 14.32 14.54 -0.81
C ILE A 2 13.60 15.58 0.07
N THR A 3 14.32 16.24 0.98
CA THR A 3 13.75 17.31 1.83
C THR A 3 13.25 18.51 1.03
N ILE A 4 13.96 18.86 -0.05
CA ILE A 4 13.55 19.95 -0.94
C ILE A 4 12.27 19.56 -1.70
N LEU A 5 12.17 18.30 -2.13
CA LEU A 5 10.98 17.77 -2.80
C LEU A 5 9.75 17.78 -1.87
N VAL A 6 9.90 17.33 -0.61
CA VAL A 6 8.79 17.34 0.37
C VAL A 6 8.30 18.77 0.64
N VAL A 7 9.21 19.72 0.87
CA VAL A 7 8.85 21.14 1.10
C VAL A 7 8.19 21.76 -0.13
N PHE A 8 8.61 21.37 -1.34
CA PHE A 8 7.99 21.83 -2.58
C PHE A 8 6.56 21.27 -2.73
N LEU A 9 6.36 19.99 -2.45
CA LEU A 9 5.03 19.34 -2.52
C LEU A 9 4.04 19.96 -1.53
N ASP A 10 4.49 20.26 -0.31
CA ASP A 10 3.64 20.83 0.75
C ASP A 10 3.19 22.24 0.36
N LYS A 11 4.13 23.04 -0.13
CA LYS A 11 3.90 24.45 -0.45
C LYS A 11 3.06 24.67 -1.72
N TYR A 12 3.17 23.78 -2.71
CA TYR A 12 2.59 24.01 -4.04
C TYR A 12 1.48 23.02 -4.44
N CYS A 13 1.37 21.86 -3.78
CA CYS A 13 0.40 20.84 -4.16
C CYS A 13 -0.54 20.40 -3.02
N ASP A 14 -0.33 20.84 -1.77
CA ASP A 14 -1.04 20.30 -0.58
C ASP A 14 -1.05 18.75 -0.57
N ALA A 15 0.08 18.15 -1.00
CA ALA A 15 0.21 16.72 -1.27
C ALA A 15 0.59 15.92 -0.01
N ARG A 16 -0.02 16.26 1.13
CA ARG A 16 0.24 15.68 2.47
C ARG A 16 0.32 14.15 2.45
N CYS A 17 -0.54 13.50 1.67
CA CYS A 17 -0.62 12.05 1.56
C CYS A 17 0.59 11.43 0.83
N GLY A 18 1.05 12.07 -0.24
CA GLY A 18 2.24 11.65 -0.99
C GLY A 18 3.52 11.84 -0.18
N GLU A 19 3.61 12.95 0.55
CA GLU A 19 4.75 13.26 1.43
C GLU A 19 4.92 12.24 2.55
N ILE A 20 3.84 11.88 3.23
CA ILE A 20 3.87 10.85 4.29
C ILE A 20 4.40 9.54 3.72
N CYS A 21 3.99 9.15 2.52
CA CYS A 21 4.47 7.93 1.88
C CYS A 21 5.97 8.01 1.53
N ILE A 22 6.44 9.15 1.01
CA ILE A 22 7.86 9.37 0.72
C ILE A 22 8.69 9.27 2.01
N ILE A 23 8.26 9.95 3.08
CA ILE A 23 8.92 9.89 4.39
C ILE A 23 8.97 8.46 4.91
N LEU A 24 7.86 7.73 4.82
CA LEU A 24 7.77 6.34 5.27
C LEU A 24 8.72 5.42 4.48
N ILE A 25 8.84 5.59 3.16
CA ILE A 25 9.81 4.86 2.34
C ILE A 25 11.25 5.14 2.78
N VAL A 26 11.59 6.41 3.02
CA VAL A 26 12.94 6.82 3.47
C VAL A 26 13.26 6.21 4.84
N LEU A 27 12.33 6.26 5.78
CA LEU A 27 12.50 5.66 7.11
C LEU A 27 12.64 4.14 7.02
N CYS A 28 11.81 3.46 6.22
CA CYS A 28 11.92 2.02 6.00
C CYS A 28 13.27 1.63 5.38
N THR A 29 13.73 2.36 4.36
CA THR A 29 15.02 2.07 3.71
C THR A 29 16.21 2.34 4.62
N ALA A 30 16.19 3.45 5.39
CA ALA A 30 17.22 3.75 6.38
C ALA A 30 17.28 2.67 7.47
N TYR A 31 16.12 2.27 8.02
CA TYR A 31 16.02 1.19 8.99
C TYR A 31 16.61 -0.13 8.46
N LEU A 32 16.22 -0.54 7.26
CA LEU A 32 16.72 -1.77 6.64
C LEU A 32 18.23 -1.71 6.40
N LYS A 33 18.75 -0.57 5.90
CA LYS A 33 20.18 -0.37 5.68
C LYS A 33 20.97 -0.49 6.99
N CYS A 34 20.51 0.15 8.07
CA CYS A 34 21.11 0.03 9.39
C CYS A 34 21.12 -1.42 9.88
N ARG A 35 19.99 -2.12 9.79
CA ARG A 35 19.87 -3.52 10.23
C ARG A 35 20.76 -4.47 9.43
N MET A 36 20.92 -4.22 8.14
CA MET A 36 21.81 -4.98 7.26
C MET A 36 23.28 -4.75 7.63
N TYR A 37 23.68 -3.49 7.85
CA TYR A 37 25.02 -3.14 8.31
C TYR A 37 25.39 -3.84 9.63
N PHE A 38 24.48 -3.83 10.62
CA PHE A 38 24.72 -4.53 11.89
C PHE A 38 24.74 -6.06 11.75
N ALA A 39 24.02 -6.63 10.79
CA ALA A 39 24.06 -8.07 10.53
C ALA A 39 25.40 -8.47 9.88
N GLU A 40 25.87 -7.68 8.92
CA GLU A 40 27.15 -7.87 8.24
C GLU A 40 28.33 -7.77 9.22
N LYS A 41 28.32 -6.80 10.14
CA LYS A 41 29.31 -6.69 11.23
C LYS A 41 29.35 -7.93 12.14
N LYS A 42 28.25 -8.68 12.22
CA LYS A 42 28.14 -9.95 12.96
C LYS A 42 28.42 -11.18 12.09
N GLY A 43 28.87 -11.00 10.85
CA GLY A 43 29.13 -12.08 9.90
C GLY A 43 27.87 -12.83 9.44
N LYS A 44 26.67 -12.24 9.60
CA LYS A 44 25.39 -12.88 9.30
C LYS A 44 24.68 -12.12 8.18
N LYS A 45 24.03 -12.85 7.26
CA LYS A 45 23.08 -12.25 6.33
C LYS A 45 21.85 -11.77 7.10
N TYR A 46 21.42 -10.54 6.87
CA TYR A 46 20.19 -10.03 7.47
C TYR A 46 18.99 -10.89 7.04
N LYS A 47 18.22 -11.31 8.03
CA LYS A 47 16.94 -12.00 7.87
C LYS A 47 15.92 -11.29 8.75
N THR A 48 14.73 -11.06 8.22
CA THR A 48 13.64 -10.47 9.00
C THR A 48 13.22 -11.42 10.12
N SER A 49 12.78 -10.85 11.25
CA SER A 49 12.28 -11.65 12.36
C SER A 49 10.87 -12.18 12.05
N LYS A 50 10.51 -13.32 12.64
CA LYS A 50 9.15 -13.88 12.52
C LYS A 50 8.08 -12.87 12.95
N LEU A 51 8.36 -12.10 14.02
CA LEU A 51 7.47 -11.05 14.49
C LEU A 51 7.28 -9.93 13.45
N LEU A 52 8.36 -9.42 12.84
CA LEU A 52 8.26 -8.38 11.82
C LEU A 52 7.46 -8.89 10.60
N ASN A 53 7.72 -10.13 10.17
CA ASN A 53 6.98 -10.75 9.06
C ASN A 53 5.48 -10.85 9.38
N PHE A 54 5.13 -11.25 10.60
CA PHE A 54 3.74 -11.31 11.06
C PHE A 54 3.11 -9.92 11.10
N LEU A 55 3.79 -8.91 11.68
CA LEU A 55 3.30 -7.54 11.71
C LEU A 55 3.05 -6.99 10.30
N CYS A 56 3.99 -7.20 9.37
CA CYS A 56 3.83 -6.81 7.98
C CYS A 56 2.62 -7.50 7.32
N LEU A 57 2.38 -8.78 7.62
CA LEU A 57 1.22 -9.52 7.11
C LEU A 57 -0.11 -8.95 7.63
N CYS A 58 -0.13 -8.45 8.87
CA CYS A 58 -1.33 -7.83 9.44
C CYS A 58 -1.67 -6.46 8.85
N VAL A 59 -0.71 -5.73 8.27
CA VAL A 59 -0.91 -4.36 7.77
C VAL A 59 -2.12 -4.20 6.84
N PRO A 60 -2.29 -4.98 5.75
CA PRO A 60 -3.45 -4.79 4.87
C PRO A 60 -4.77 -5.05 5.60
N PHE A 61 -4.82 -6.05 6.48
CA PHE A 61 -6.04 -6.39 7.23
C PHE A 61 -6.41 -5.31 8.25
N LEU A 62 -5.40 -4.77 8.94
CA LEU A 62 -5.59 -3.65 9.86
C LEU A 62 -6.03 -2.41 9.10
N GLY A 63 -5.38 -2.08 7.98
CA GLY A 63 -5.76 -0.94 7.14
C GLY A 63 -7.21 -1.04 6.65
N ALA A 64 -7.58 -2.19 6.08
CA ALA A 64 -8.94 -2.42 5.63
C ALA A 64 -9.95 -2.41 6.78
N GLY A 65 -9.69 -3.15 7.85
CA GLY A 65 -10.58 -3.26 9.00
C GLY A 65 -10.80 -1.92 9.70
N ILE A 66 -9.73 -1.16 9.94
CA ILE A 66 -9.82 0.18 10.55
C ILE A 66 -10.66 1.09 9.67
N MET A 67 -10.39 1.16 8.36
CA MET A 67 -11.13 2.07 7.48
C MET A 67 -12.60 1.66 7.34
N ILE A 68 -12.89 0.37 7.16
CA ILE A 68 -14.26 -0.12 7.04
C ILE A 68 -15.05 0.19 8.32
N LEU A 69 -14.49 -0.13 9.49
CA LEU A 69 -15.18 0.09 10.77
C LEU A 69 -15.32 1.57 11.09
N LEU A 70 -14.24 2.36 10.97
CA LEU A 70 -14.30 3.79 11.26
C LEU A 70 -15.25 4.50 10.31
N SER A 71 -15.24 4.20 9.01
CA SER A 71 -16.20 4.80 8.08
C SER A 71 -17.64 4.34 8.34
N ARG A 72 -17.89 3.06 8.61
CA ARG A 72 -19.26 2.56 8.83
C ARG A 72 -19.93 3.19 10.05
N PHE A 73 -19.15 3.39 11.12
CA PHE A 73 -19.62 3.92 12.41
C PHE A 73 -19.20 5.36 12.65
N TYR A 74 -18.70 6.06 11.62
CA TYR A 74 -18.31 7.46 11.74
C TYR A 74 -19.52 8.30 12.14
N ASP A 75 -19.28 9.18 13.11
CA ASP A 75 -20.26 10.04 13.72
C ASP A 75 -19.60 11.40 14.01
N PRO A 76 -19.94 12.46 13.26
CA PRO A 76 -19.31 13.77 13.40
C PRO A 76 -19.63 14.43 14.76
N SER A 77 -20.66 13.97 15.48
CA SER A 77 -20.96 14.48 16.83
C SER A 77 -19.88 14.11 17.85
N LYS A 78 -19.07 13.08 17.57
CA LYS A 78 -17.94 12.65 18.41
C LYS A 78 -16.68 13.39 17.98
N GLY A 79 -16.23 14.36 18.78
CA GLY A 79 -15.07 15.20 18.44
C GLY A 79 -13.78 14.45 18.09
N TRP A 80 -13.56 13.25 18.63
CA TRP A 80 -12.41 12.42 18.25
C TRP A 80 -12.54 11.81 16.84
N MET A 81 -13.75 11.43 16.42
CA MET A 81 -14.01 10.94 15.07
C MET A 81 -13.91 12.08 14.06
N GLU A 82 -14.40 13.27 14.41
CA GLU A 82 -14.26 14.46 13.57
C GLU A 82 -12.81 14.85 13.36
N LYS A 83 -12.00 14.79 14.42
CA LYS A 83 -10.55 15.01 14.32
C LYS A 83 -9.88 13.98 13.40
N LEU A 84 -10.26 12.70 13.48
CA LEU A 84 -9.77 11.68 12.56
C LEU A 84 -10.22 11.93 11.11
N ASN A 85 -11.45 12.40 10.91
CA ASN A 85 -11.97 12.77 9.60
C ASN A 85 -11.17 13.92 8.98
N SER A 86 -10.83 14.93 9.78
CA SER A 86 -9.95 16.01 9.33
C SER A 86 -8.55 15.51 8.95
N ILE A 87 -7.96 14.60 9.73
CA ILE A 87 -6.64 13.99 9.43
C ILE A 87 -6.68 13.15 8.15
N THR A 88 -7.78 12.46 7.91
CA THR A 88 -7.98 11.62 6.72
C THR A 88 -8.53 12.39 5.53
N SER A 89 -8.58 13.73 5.60
CA SER A 89 -9.17 14.63 4.60
C SER A 89 -10.56 14.16 4.16
N THR A 90 -11.51 14.13 5.10
CA THR A 90 -12.94 13.83 4.91
C THR A 90 -13.30 12.43 4.41
N ARG A 91 -12.32 11.53 4.22
CA ARG A 91 -12.53 10.16 3.74
C ARG A 91 -13.42 9.32 4.65
N LEU A 92 -13.41 9.54 5.97
CA LEU A 92 -14.29 8.80 6.89
C LEU A 92 -15.75 9.19 6.66
N PHE A 93 -16.04 10.48 6.53
CA PHE A 93 -17.36 11.00 6.17
C PHE A 93 -17.85 10.47 4.82
N LEU A 94 -17.01 10.48 3.79
CA LEU A 94 -17.37 9.96 2.46
C LEU A 94 -17.61 8.43 2.49
N GLY A 95 -16.80 7.70 3.25
CA GLY A 95 -17.03 6.28 3.49
C GLY A 95 -18.35 6.01 4.22
N LYS A 96 -18.70 6.83 5.22
CA LYS A 96 -19.99 6.77 5.92
C LYS A 96 -21.16 7.00 4.96
N LYS A 97 -21.10 8.09 4.19
CA LYS A 97 -22.08 8.41 3.14
C LYS A 97 -22.26 7.25 2.17
N THR A 98 -21.16 6.60 1.76
CA THR A 98 -21.19 5.42 0.89
C THR A 98 -21.95 4.26 1.54
N PHE A 99 -21.67 3.97 2.81
CA PHE A 99 -22.33 2.90 3.56
C PHE A 99 -23.80 3.17 3.89
N ASP A 100 -24.21 4.44 3.94
CA ASP A 100 -25.61 4.84 4.18
C ASP A 100 -26.43 4.78 2.88
N LEU A 101 -25.79 4.98 1.72
CA LEU A 101 -26.45 4.93 0.41
C LEU A 101 -26.43 3.54 -0.24
N TYR A 102 -25.43 2.72 0.05
CA TYR A 102 -25.20 1.44 -0.64
C TYR A 102 -24.91 0.31 0.36
N ASP A 103 -25.48 -0.86 0.06
CA ASP A 103 -25.13 -2.10 0.74
C ASP A 103 -23.93 -2.79 0.09
N VAL A 104 -23.14 -3.53 0.87
CA VAL A 104 -22.10 -4.40 0.32
C VAL A 104 -22.75 -5.52 -0.49
N LYS A 105 -22.38 -5.65 -1.77
CA LYS A 105 -22.79 -6.74 -2.65
C LYS A 105 -21.67 -7.77 -2.81
N LEU A 106 -22.03 -9.03 -3.07
CA LEU A 106 -21.05 -10.10 -3.28
C LEU A 106 -20.15 -9.83 -4.50
N TRP A 107 -20.76 -9.37 -5.61
CA TRP A 107 -20.11 -9.12 -6.91
C TRP A 107 -19.94 -7.63 -7.24
N GLY A 108 -20.17 -6.76 -6.26
CA GLY A 108 -20.04 -5.32 -6.44
C GLY A 108 -21.28 -4.69 -7.05
N GLN A 109 -21.16 -3.39 -7.32
CA GLN A 109 -22.20 -2.58 -7.94
C GLN A 109 -21.58 -1.33 -8.57
N TYR A 110 -22.29 -0.75 -9.53
CA TYR A 110 -21.92 0.57 -10.00
C TYR A 110 -22.25 1.61 -8.93
N ILE A 111 -21.26 2.43 -8.59
CA ILE A 111 -21.42 3.61 -7.74
C ILE A 111 -20.86 4.77 -8.55
N GLU A 112 -21.73 5.73 -8.87
CA GLU A 112 -21.33 6.97 -9.52
C GLU A 112 -20.50 7.79 -8.55
N MET A 113 -19.34 8.25 -9.00
CA MET A 113 -18.43 9.06 -8.20
C MET A 113 -18.25 10.43 -8.86
N HIS A 114 -18.44 11.49 -8.09
CA HIS A 114 -18.25 12.87 -8.50
C HIS A 114 -17.00 13.40 -7.82
N GLY A 115 -15.97 13.74 -8.60
CA GLY A 115 -14.71 14.29 -8.11
C GLY A 115 -14.29 15.52 -8.91
N ASP A 116 -13.29 16.24 -8.40
CA ASP A 116 -12.86 17.55 -8.90
C ASP A 116 -11.93 17.49 -10.14
N GLY A 117 -11.83 16.34 -10.80
CA GLY A 117 -10.85 16.13 -11.89
C GLY A 117 -11.21 16.77 -13.24
N GLY A 118 -12.41 17.35 -13.38
CA GLY A 118 -12.94 17.85 -14.66
C GLY A 118 -13.18 19.35 -14.76
N THR A 119 -13.21 20.08 -13.65
CA THR A 119 -13.54 21.52 -13.59
C THR A 119 -12.72 22.21 -12.51
N THR A 120 -12.40 23.50 -12.69
CA THR A 120 -11.79 24.32 -11.63
C THR A 120 -12.83 24.85 -10.61
N ASP A 121 -14.11 24.70 -10.94
CA ASP A 121 -15.20 25.07 -10.04
C ASP A 121 -15.47 23.95 -9.02
N PRO A 122 -15.82 24.28 -7.77
CA PRO A 122 -16.16 23.30 -6.75
C PRO A 122 -17.35 22.45 -7.21
N VAL A 123 -17.23 21.12 -7.14
CA VAL A 123 -18.36 20.22 -7.43
C VAL A 123 -19.31 20.24 -6.22
N PRO A 124 -20.54 20.76 -6.35
CA PRO A 124 -21.45 20.94 -5.21
C PRO A 124 -21.84 19.62 -4.53
N ASP A 125 -21.73 18.49 -5.25
CA ASP A 125 -22.05 17.14 -4.78
C ASP A 125 -20.84 16.20 -4.79
N TYR A 126 -19.68 16.66 -4.30
CA TYR A 126 -18.49 15.81 -4.19
C TYR A 126 -18.82 14.49 -3.47
N PHE A 127 -18.54 13.38 -4.16
CA PHE A 127 -18.77 12.03 -3.66
C PHE A 127 -17.78 11.08 -4.32
N PHE A 128 -16.71 10.80 -3.61
CA PHE A 128 -15.62 9.98 -4.13
C PHE A 128 -15.12 9.01 -3.06
N ILE A 129 -14.77 7.79 -3.46
CA ILE A 129 -14.31 6.74 -2.55
C ILE A 129 -12.80 6.57 -2.71
N ASP A 130 -12.03 7.43 -2.04
CA ASP A 130 -10.56 7.42 -2.15
C ASP A 130 -9.92 6.22 -1.47
N CYS A 131 -10.50 5.66 -0.40
CA CYS A 131 -9.88 4.51 0.26
C CYS A 131 -10.00 3.26 -0.63
N SER A 132 -8.87 2.70 -1.11
CA SER A 132 -8.86 1.49 -1.94
C SER A 132 -9.66 0.34 -1.31
N TYR A 133 -9.53 0.13 -0.01
CA TYR A 133 -10.22 -0.98 0.66
C TYR A 133 -11.75 -0.82 0.60
N LEU A 134 -12.26 0.39 0.80
CA LEU A 134 -13.69 0.68 0.66
C LEU A 134 -14.11 0.64 -0.80
N ASN A 135 -13.31 1.20 -1.71
CA ASN A 135 -13.59 1.22 -3.14
C ASN A 135 -13.75 -0.20 -3.69
N ILE A 136 -12.80 -1.08 -3.38
CA ILE A 136 -12.83 -2.50 -3.74
C ILE A 136 -14.06 -3.19 -3.13
N LEU A 137 -14.29 -3.02 -1.83
CA LEU A 137 -15.43 -3.65 -1.15
C LEU A 137 -16.78 -3.22 -1.72
N MET A 138 -16.97 -1.92 -1.94
CA MET A 138 -18.26 -1.34 -2.31
C MET A 138 -18.57 -1.44 -3.80
N ARG A 139 -17.56 -1.22 -4.67
CA ARG A 139 -17.73 -1.18 -6.13
C ARG A 139 -17.46 -2.52 -6.79
N PHE A 140 -16.40 -3.23 -6.38
CA PHE A 140 -16.01 -4.52 -6.96
C PHE A 140 -16.56 -5.73 -6.20
N GLY A 141 -17.01 -5.53 -4.95
CA GLY A 141 -17.73 -6.51 -4.17
C GLY A 141 -16.88 -7.31 -3.19
N PHE A 142 -17.57 -7.99 -2.29
CA PHE A 142 -16.94 -8.78 -1.23
C PHE A 142 -16.04 -9.90 -1.78
N ALA A 143 -16.45 -10.57 -2.86
CA ALA A 143 -15.65 -11.66 -3.45
C ALA A 143 -14.29 -11.14 -3.95
N VAL A 144 -14.29 -10.03 -4.69
CA VAL A 144 -13.06 -9.40 -5.21
C VAL A 144 -12.20 -8.88 -4.07
N PHE A 145 -12.81 -8.26 -3.07
CA PHE A 145 -12.11 -7.80 -1.87
C PHE A 145 -11.33 -8.92 -1.20
N VAL A 146 -11.96 -10.08 -0.95
CA VAL A 146 -11.28 -11.24 -0.36
C VAL A 146 -10.10 -11.70 -1.22
N ILE A 147 -10.28 -11.77 -2.55
CA ILE A 147 -9.21 -12.15 -3.47
C ILE A 147 -8.02 -11.18 -3.38
N VAL A 148 -8.28 -9.87 -3.38
CA VAL A 148 -7.21 -8.86 -3.26
C VAL A 148 -6.46 -9.01 -1.94
N MET A 149 -7.16 -9.22 -0.82
CA MET A 149 -6.55 -9.43 0.49
C MET A 149 -5.66 -10.69 0.52
N LEU A 150 -6.08 -11.76 -0.16
CA LEU A 150 -5.28 -12.98 -0.32
C LEU A 150 -4.05 -12.73 -1.20
N LEU A 151 -4.18 -12.01 -2.31
CA LEU A 151 -3.06 -11.67 -3.19
C LEU A 151 -2.01 -10.82 -2.45
N LEU A 152 -2.42 -9.81 -1.69
CA LEU A 152 -1.51 -9.02 -0.85
C LEU A 152 -0.79 -9.88 0.18
N SER A 153 -1.50 -10.83 0.80
CA SER A 153 -0.92 -11.77 1.75
C SER A 153 0.13 -12.67 1.09
N ILE A 154 -0.17 -13.21 -0.10
CA ILE A 154 0.76 -14.02 -0.88
C ILE A 154 2.01 -13.22 -1.25
N MET A 155 1.85 -11.97 -1.69
CA MET A 155 2.96 -11.08 -2.02
C MET A 155 3.88 -10.86 -0.82
N ILE A 156 3.30 -10.55 0.35
CA ILE A 156 4.04 -10.34 1.60
C ILE A 156 4.79 -11.63 2.00
N ILE A 157 4.12 -12.78 2.00
CA ILE A 157 4.74 -14.07 2.36
C ILE A 157 5.90 -14.42 1.42
N LYS A 158 5.72 -14.28 0.10
CA LYS A 158 6.78 -14.49 -0.89
C LYS A 158 7.98 -13.55 -0.67
N SER A 159 7.74 -12.37 -0.11
CA SER A 159 8.77 -11.34 0.13
C SER A 159 9.54 -11.47 1.44
N PHE A 160 9.26 -12.46 2.31
CA PHE A 160 9.90 -12.60 3.63
C PHE A 160 11.44 -12.66 3.61
N ASN A 161 12.05 -13.17 2.53
CA ASN A 161 13.51 -13.19 2.39
C ASN A 161 14.06 -12.00 1.58
N LYS A 162 13.21 -11.05 1.20
CA LYS A 162 13.49 -9.87 0.37
C LYS A 162 12.97 -8.61 1.07
N PRO A 163 13.67 -8.12 2.11
CA PRO A 163 13.13 -7.10 3.02
C PRO A 163 12.75 -5.79 2.35
N TYR A 164 13.49 -5.36 1.31
CA TYR A 164 13.14 -4.16 0.53
C TYR A 164 11.83 -4.32 -0.24
N LEU A 165 11.60 -5.51 -0.83
CA LEU A 165 10.36 -5.81 -1.53
C LEU A 165 9.18 -5.86 -0.55
N MET A 166 9.38 -6.50 0.61
CA MET A 166 8.38 -6.54 1.67
C MET A 166 8.01 -5.14 2.15
N ALA A 167 9.01 -4.29 2.40
CA ALA A 167 8.79 -2.91 2.81
C ALA A 167 7.99 -2.12 1.76
N MET A 168 8.34 -2.25 0.47
CA MET A 168 7.61 -1.61 -0.63
C MET A 168 6.14 -2.05 -0.68
N ILE A 169 5.86 -3.36 -0.59
CA ILE A 169 4.48 -3.87 -0.55
C ILE A 169 3.72 -3.32 0.66
N VAL A 170 4.36 -3.26 1.83
CA VAL A 170 3.76 -2.70 3.06
C VAL A 170 3.45 -1.21 2.89
N VAL A 171 4.34 -0.43 2.28
CA VAL A 171 4.09 0.99 1.98
C VAL A 171 2.87 1.12 1.07
N ILE A 172 2.76 0.29 0.03
CA ILE A 172 1.60 0.30 -0.88
C ILE A 172 0.31 -0.01 -0.09
N CYS A 173 0.32 -1.00 0.80
CA CYS A 173 -0.83 -1.31 1.65
C CYS A 173 -1.23 -0.14 2.57
N ILE A 174 -0.26 0.61 3.11
CA ILE A 174 -0.53 1.80 3.92
C ILE A 174 -1.09 2.92 3.04
N HIS A 175 -0.50 3.16 1.87
CA HIS A 175 -0.96 4.16 0.92
C HIS A 175 -2.39 3.90 0.44
N SER A 176 -2.77 2.62 0.31
CA SER A 176 -4.12 2.17 -0.06
C SER A 176 -5.22 2.56 0.93
N VAL A 177 -4.87 2.99 2.15
CA VAL A 177 -5.82 3.57 3.10
C VAL A 177 -6.36 4.91 2.60
N ILE A 178 -5.53 5.63 1.86
CA ILE A 178 -5.73 7.04 1.51
C ILE A 178 -6.05 7.19 0.02
N GLU A 179 -5.52 6.31 -0.83
CA GLU A 179 -5.72 6.36 -2.29
C GLU A 179 -6.36 5.09 -2.84
N GLN A 180 -7.05 5.22 -3.99
CA GLN A 180 -7.91 4.16 -4.56
C GLN A 180 -7.20 3.23 -5.55
N HIS A 181 -5.94 3.54 -5.87
CA HIS A 181 -5.20 2.94 -6.98
C HIS A 181 -4.69 1.51 -6.75
N LEU A 182 -5.01 0.87 -5.62
CA LEU A 182 -4.51 -0.47 -5.30
C LEU A 182 -4.89 -1.53 -6.33
N PHE A 183 -6.13 -1.47 -6.85
CA PHE A 183 -6.68 -2.47 -7.79
C PHE A 183 -6.51 -2.06 -9.26
N GLU A 184 -6.26 -0.79 -9.52
CA GLU A 184 -6.11 -0.25 -10.87
C GLU A 184 -4.74 -0.63 -11.43
N LEU A 185 -4.69 -1.64 -12.30
CA LEU A 185 -3.43 -2.20 -12.81
C LEU A 185 -2.51 -1.16 -13.47
N HIS A 186 -3.09 -0.13 -14.08
CA HIS A 186 -2.35 0.96 -14.73
C HIS A 186 -1.64 1.88 -13.73
N TYR A 187 -2.09 1.93 -12.48
CA TYR A 187 -1.42 2.64 -11.39
C TYR A 187 -0.60 1.70 -10.49
N ASN A 188 -1.07 0.47 -10.25
CA ASN A 188 -0.42 -0.50 -9.37
C ASN A 188 -0.07 -1.82 -10.06
N ILE A 189 1.06 -1.82 -10.77
CA ILE A 189 1.62 -3.02 -11.39
C ILE A 189 2.06 -4.08 -10.35
N PHE A 190 2.27 -3.68 -9.09
CA PHE A 190 2.78 -4.60 -8.06
C PHE A 190 1.80 -5.70 -7.70
N LEU A 191 0.51 -5.56 -7.99
CA LEU A 191 -0.46 -6.65 -7.83
C LEU A 191 -0.06 -7.90 -8.64
N MET A 192 0.65 -7.72 -9.77
CA MET A 192 1.19 -8.82 -10.58
C MET A 192 2.30 -9.61 -9.86
N LEU A 193 2.97 -9.04 -8.84
CA LEU A 193 3.99 -9.74 -8.07
C LEU A 193 3.45 -10.98 -7.37
N ALA A 194 2.15 -11.04 -7.10
CA ALA A 194 1.51 -12.23 -6.55
C ALA A 194 1.74 -13.47 -7.44
N PHE A 195 1.84 -13.27 -8.77
CA PHE A 195 2.05 -14.33 -9.76
C PHE A 195 3.52 -14.51 -10.14
N ALA A 196 4.40 -13.61 -9.73
CA ALA A 196 5.82 -13.69 -10.06
C ALA A 196 6.51 -14.89 -9.36
N ASN A 197 7.45 -15.50 -10.08
CA ASN A 197 8.34 -16.52 -9.53
C ASN A 197 9.62 -15.86 -8.98
N PHE A 198 9.79 -15.94 -7.67
CA PHE A 198 10.92 -15.34 -6.95
C PHE A 198 12.15 -16.24 -6.83
N ASN A 199 12.02 -17.51 -7.24
CA ASN A 199 13.03 -18.55 -7.14
C ASN A 199 13.74 -18.82 -8.48
N VAL A 200 13.60 -17.93 -9.47
CA VAL A 200 14.36 -18.03 -10.72
C VAL A 200 15.85 -17.90 -10.37
N GLN A 201 16.53 -19.04 -10.29
CA GLN A 201 17.98 -19.08 -10.24
C GLN A 201 18.45 -18.61 -11.61
N ASP A 202 19.21 -17.50 -11.65
CA ASP A 202 19.81 -17.04 -12.88
C ASP A 202 20.90 -18.04 -13.30
N ASN A 203 20.48 -19.06 -14.04
CA ASN A 203 21.36 -20.10 -14.57
C ASN A 203 22.47 -19.49 -15.43
N ARG A 204 22.28 -18.27 -15.96
CA ARG A 204 23.34 -17.52 -16.67
C ARG A 204 24.48 -17.14 -15.74
N LYS A 205 24.21 -16.79 -14.48
CA LYS A 205 25.25 -16.47 -13.49
C LYS A 205 26.06 -17.71 -13.09
N LYS A 206 25.40 -18.87 -12.96
CA LYS A 206 26.07 -20.15 -12.74
C LYS A 206 26.89 -20.59 -13.95
N ALA A 207 26.37 -20.41 -15.17
CA ALA A 207 27.08 -20.70 -16.41
C ALA A 207 28.30 -19.78 -16.62
N PHE A 208 28.18 -18.49 -16.29
CA PHE A 208 29.27 -17.53 -16.36
C PHE A 208 30.39 -17.85 -15.36
N ILE A 209 30.06 -18.20 -14.11
CA ILE A 209 31.04 -18.63 -13.11
C ILE A 209 31.73 -19.93 -13.55
N LYS A 210 30.96 -20.88 -14.10
CA LYS A 210 31.50 -22.14 -14.63
C LYS A 210 32.48 -21.90 -15.79
N ASN A 211 32.13 -21.05 -16.76
CA ASN A 211 33.01 -20.71 -17.87
C ASN A 211 34.25 -19.93 -17.43
N LYS A 212 34.12 -19.00 -16.47
CA LYS A 212 35.28 -18.26 -15.93
C LYS A 212 36.27 -19.18 -15.20
N ASN A 213 35.78 -20.17 -14.45
CA ASN A 213 36.64 -21.14 -13.78
C ASN A 213 37.33 -22.09 -14.76
N ASN A 214 36.66 -22.44 -15.87
CA ASN A 214 37.28 -23.27 -16.92
C ASN A 214 38.34 -22.52 -17.72
N ASN A 215 38.16 -21.22 -17.97
CA ASN A 215 39.11 -20.41 -18.76
C ASN A 215 40.28 -19.82 -17.93
N GLY A 216 40.31 -20.04 -16.60
CA GLY A 216 41.40 -19.60 -15.72
C GLY A 216 42.37 -20.73 -15.33
N LEU A 217 42.19 -21.92 -15.92
CA LEU A 217 43.01 -23.11 -15.72
C LEU A 217 43.85 -23.46 -16.98
N GLU A 218 43.91 -22.55 -17.96
CA GLU A 218 44.83 -22.61 -19.11
C GLU A 218 45.98 -21.61 -18.93
#